data_AF-A0A9E2XYY3-F1
#
_entry.id   AF-A0A9E2XYY3-F1
#
_cell.length_a   1.000
_cell.length_b   1.000
_cell.length_c   1.000
_cell.angle_alpha   90.00
_cell.angle_beta   90.00
_cell.angle_gamma   90.00
#
_symmetry.space_group_name_H-M   'P 1'
#
loop_
_entity.id
_entity.type
_entity.pdbx_description
1 polymer ?
#
loop_
_entity_poly.entity_id
_entity_poly.type
_entity_poly.pdbx_seq_one_letter_code
_entity_poly.pdbx_strand_id
1 'polypeptide(L)'
;ADVNEYLREISGEEITAKDFRTWAATNLAALALQEFELFDTEAKKKRAVVRAVEKVAKHLGNTPAICRRCYIHPAIFDGYIDGTLLTTLKEQTQNYLAENLAGLSAEEAAVAAFLRLRLGELEKQQKEAGSSEANGKNGRARSPRADPFGSSEVLHNQLN
;
A
#
# COMPACT_ATOMS: atom_id res chain seq x y z
N ALA A 1 23.65 11.56 13.85
CA ALA A 1 22.32 11.03 13.48
C ALA A 1 21.31 12.16 13.63
N ASP A 2 21.46 13.19 12.80
CA ASP A 2 20.88 14.53 13.01
C ASP A 2 19.49 14.66 12.37
N VAL A 3 19.34 14.16 11.14
CA VAL A 3 18.11 14.34 10.34
C VAL A 3 16.87 13.69 10.96
N ASN A 4 16.96 12.46 11.47
CA ASN A 4 15.78 11.79 12.04
C ASN A 4 15.34 12.44 13.36
N GLU A 5 16.28 12.98 14.12
CA GLU A 5 15.97 13.72 15.36
C GLU A 5 15.27 15.03 15.03
N TYR A 6 15.82 15.77 14.06
CA TYR A 6 15.17 16.96 13.53
C TYR A 6 13.76 16.69 13.00
N LEU A 7 13.55 15.61 12.23
CA LEU A 7 12.23 15.24 11.70
C LEU A 7 11.21 15.00 12.81
N ARG A 8 11.59 14.31 13.89
CA ARG A 8 10.71 14.10 15.05
C ARG A 8 10.40 15.42 15.76
N GLU A 9 11.40 16.27 15.95
CA GLU A 9 11.23 17.56 16.63
C GLU A 9 10.23 18.47 15.91
N ILE A 10 10.33 18.58 14.58
CA ILE A 10 9.46 19.49 13.81
C ILE A 10 8.07 18.92 13.52
N SER A 11 7.93 17.59 13.44
CA SER A 11 6.66 16.95 13.10
C SER A 11 5.84 16.59 14.34
N GLY A 12 6.48 16.37 15.48
CA GLY A 12 5.85 15.80 16.67
C GLY A 12 5.45 14.32 16.51
N GLU A 13 5.85 13.69 15.40
CA GLU A 13 5.49 12.32 15.03
C GLU A 13 6.76 11.47 14.92
N GLU A 14 6.61 10.14 15.02
CA GLU A 14 7.72 9.17 14.83
C GLU A 14 8.05 8.94 13.35
N ILE A 15 8.18 10.03 12.58
CA ILE A 15 8.52 9.99 11.16
C ILE A 15 10.03 9.94 10.98
N THR A 16 10.48 9.09 10.05
CA THR A 16 11.88 8.91 9.69
C THR A 16 12.14 9.26 8.24
N ALA A 17 13.41 9.42 7.87
CA ALA A 17 13.80 9.58 6.47
C ALA A 17 13.34 8.41 5.55
N LYS A 18 13.07 7.22 6.13
CA LYS A 18 12.56 6.06 5.39
C LYS A 18 11.13 6.30 4.93
N ASP A 19 10.30 6.98 5.71
CA ASP A 19 8.88 7.24 5.39
C ASP A 19 8.74 8.16 4.18
N PHE A 20 9.64 9.13 4.04
CA PHE A 20 9.70 9.93 2.81
C PHE A 20 10.09 9.08 1.59
N ARG A 21 11.00 8.12 1.75
CA ARG A 21 11.38 7.21 0.65
C ARG A 21 10.24 6.26 0.28
N THR A 22 9.48 5.75 1.24
CA THR A 22 8.32 4.88 0.97
C THR A 22 7.19 5.67 0.32
N TRP A 23 6.91 6.88 0.80
CA TRP A 23 5.92 7.78 0.20
C TRP A 23 6.29 8.12 -1.25
N ALA A 24 7.51 8.60 -1.48
CA ALA A 24 7.97 8.96 -2.82
C ALA A 24 7.95 7.76 -3.79
N ALA A 25 8.36 6.57 -3.32
CA ALA A 25 8.31 5.35 -4.12
C ALA A 25 6.89 4.96 -4.51
N THR A 26 5.97 5.06 -3.54
CA THR A 26 4.55 4.73 -3.71
C THR A 26 3.88 5.70 -4.68
N ASN A 27 4.12 6.99 -4.52
CA ASN A 27 3.61 8.02 -5.43
C ASN A 27 4.15 7.83 -6.85
N LEU A 28 5.47 7.63 -7.00
CA LEU A 28 6.10 7.38 -8.30
C LEU A 28 5.57 6.12 -8.97
N ALA A 29 5.31 5.05 -8.21
CA ALA A 29 4.71 3.82 -8.75
C ALA A 29 3.30 4.07 -9.29
N ALA A 30 2.47 4.80 -8.53
CA ALA A 30 1.10 5.14 -8.94
C ALA A 30 1.08 5.95 -10.24
N LEU A 31 1.93 6.97 -10.34
CA LEU A 31 2.08 7.79 -11.55
C LEU A 31 2.62 7.00 -12.74
N ALA A 32 3.62 6.14 -12.51
CA ALA A 32 4.12 5.25 -13.55
C ALA A 32 3.02 4.31 -14.07
N LEU A 33 2.12 3.85 -13.22
CA LEU A 33 1.00 2.99 -13.61
C LEU A 33 -0.10 3.76 -14.34
N GLN A 34 -0.31 5.04 -14.01
CA GLN A 34 -1.23 5.92 -14.73
C GLN A 34 -0.83 6.10 -16.20
N GLU A 35 0.47 6.13 -16.51
CA GLU A 35 0.99 6.21 -17.90
C GLU A 35 0.62 4.98 -18.76
N PHE A 36 0.20 3.88 -18.14
CA PHE A 36 -0.08 2.59 -18.78
C PHE A 36 -1.60 2.33 -18.93
N GLU A 37 -2.35 3.32 -19.45
CA GLU A 37 -3.82 3.30 -19.52
C GLU A 37 -4.44 1.94 -19.94
N LEU A 38 -5.50 1.58 -19.21
CA LEU A 38 -6.38 0.40 -19.27
C LEU A 38 -6.07 -0.59 -20.40
N PHE A 39 -5.21 -1.55 -20.08
CA PHE A 39 -5.00 -2.69 -20.95
C PHE A 39 -6.08 -3.78 -20.74
N ASP A 40 -6.70 -4.22 -21.83
CA ASP A 40 -7.78 -5.22 -21.83
C ASP A 40 -7.38 -6.65 -21.40
N THR A 41 -6.11 -6.87 -20.99
CA THR A 41 -5.65 -8.22 -20.61
C THR A 41 -4.81 -8.20 -19.35
N GLU A 42 -5.03 -9.18 -18.49
CA GLU A 42 -4.27 -9.40 -17.25
C GLU A 42 -2.75 -9.51 -17.49
N ALA A 43 -2.33 -10.09 -18.61
CA ALA A 43 -0.93 -10.18 -18.97
C ALA A 43 -0.28 -8.80 -19.20
N LYS A 44 -1.02 -7.85 -19.79
CA LYS A 44 -0.55 -6.48 -20.00
C LYS A 44 -0.49 -5.71 -18.68
N LYS A 45 -1.51 -5.87 -17.81
CA LYS A 45 -1.50 -5.25 -16.46
C LYS A 45 -0.30 -5.71 -15.63
N LYS A 46 -0.01 -7.01 -15.60
CA LYS A 46 1.19 -7.55 -14.91
C LYS A 46 2.50 -6.97 -15.46
N ARG A 47 2.61 -6.80 -16.78
CA ARG A 47 3.77 -6.14 -17.40
C ARG A 47 3.89 -4.66 -17.03
N ALA A 48 2.77 -3.95 -16.87
CA ALA A 48 2.78 -2.56 -16.41
C ALA A 48 3.31 -2.46 -14.97
N VAL A 49 2.88 -3.35 -14.08
CA VAL A 49 3.41 -3.43 -12.70
C VAL A 49 4.92 -3.65 -12.69
N VAL A 50 5.43 -4.59 -13.48
CA VAL A 50 6.88 -4.83 -13.58
C VAL A 50 7.61 -3.56 -14.03
N ARG A 51 7.14 -2.90 -15.08
CA ARG A 51 7.77 -1.67 -15.60
C ARG A 51 7.71 -0.51 -14.62
N ALA A 52 6.61 -0.36 -13.88
CA ALA A 52 6.49 0.65 -12.83
C ALA A 52 7.51 0.42 -11.70
N VAL A 53 7.66 -0.83 -11.25
CA VAL A 53 8.65 -1.19 -10.22
C VAL A 53 10.08 -0.94 -10.73
N GLU A 54 10.38 -1.26 -11.98
CA GLU A 54 11.69 -0.98 -12.59
C GLU A 54 12.00 0.52 -12.65
N LYS A 55 11.01 1.36 -12.97
CA LYS A 55 11.15 2.83 -12.96
C LYS A 55 11.47 3.35 -11.56
N VAL A 56 10.77 2.87 -10.54
CA VAL A 56 11.02 3.23 -9.13
C VAL A 56 12.40 2.74 -8.68
N ALA A 57 12.77 1.51 -9.03
CA ALA A 57 14.07 0.93 -8.71
C ALA A 57 15.23 1.76 -9.26
N LYS A 58 15.12 2.17 -10.53
CA LYS A 58 16.08 3.07 -11.17
C LYS A 58 16.16 4.42 -10.46
N HIS A 59 15.02 4.97 -10.04
CA HIS A 59 14.98 6.27 -9.35
C HIS A 59 15.62 6.23 -7.96
N LEU A 60 15.39 5.15 -7.20
CA LEU A 60 15.90 5.02 -5.82
C LEU A 60 17.30 4.41 -5.71
N GLY A 61 17.88 3.92 -6.82
CA GLY A 61 19.16 3.21 -6.83
C GLY A 61 19.11 1.85 -6.14
N ASN A 62 17.94 1.20 -6.13
CA ASN A 62 17.69 -0.09 -5.47
C ASN A 62 17.30 -1.16 -6.50
N THR A 63 17.28 -2.43 -6.10
CA THR A 63 16.78 -3.49 -7.00
C THR A 63 15.25 -3.49 -7.07
N PRO A 64 14.64 -3.94 -8.19
CA PRO A 64 13.19 -4.06 -8.31
C PRO A 64 12.54 -4.87 -7.19
N ALA A 65 13.18 -5.97 -6.77
CA ALA A 65 12.71 -6.80 -5.67
C ALA A 65 12.67 -6.03 -4.33
N ILE A 66 13.68 -5.23 -4.04
CA ILE A 66 13.73 -4.41 -2.82
C ILE A 66 12.70 -3.28 -2.87
N CYS A 67 12.56 -2.59 -4.00
CA CYS A 67 11.54 -1.54 -4.16
C CYS A 67 10.13 -2.08 -3.95
N ARG A 68 9.81 -3.21 -4.57
CA ARG A 68 8.50 -3.84 -4.43
C ARG A 68 8.20 -4.29 -3.00
N ARG A 69 9.19 -4.81 -2.28
CA ARG A 69 8.99 -5.37 -0.93
C ARG A 69 9.03 -4.32 0.18
N CYS A 70 9.84 -3.28 0.03
CA CYS A 70 10.22 -2.41 1.14
C CYS A 70 9.84 -0.93 0.96
N TYR A 71 9.50 -0.50 -0.26
CA TYR A 71 9.29 0.92 -0.54
C TYR A 71 7.91 1.23 -1.11
N ILE A 72 7.38 0.39 -2.02
CA ILE A 72 6.10 0.63 -2.66
C ILE A 72 4.98 -0.04 -1.84
N HIS A 73 3.95 0.72 -1.50
CA HIS A 73 2.79 0.18 -0.80
C HIS A 73 2.02 -0.82 -1.69
N PRO A 74 1.71 -2.05 -1.21
CA PRO A 74 1.13 -3.11 -2.03
C PRO A 74 -0.24 -2.76 -2.63
N ALA A 75 -1.04 -1.97 -1.93
CA ALA A 75 -2.36 -1.53 -2.41
C ALA A 75 -2.30 -0.78 -3.76
N ILE A 76 -1.17 -0.17 -4.13
CA ILE A 76 -1.00 0.44 -5.45
C ILE A 76 -1.10 -0.62 -6.57
N PHE A 77 -0.51 -1.80 -6.35
CA PHE A 77 -0.56 -2.87 -7.34
C PHE A 77 -1.97 -3.46 -7.41
N ASP A 78 -2.57 -3.75 -6.27
CA ASP A 78 -3.90 -4.35 -6.20
C ASP A 78 -4.94 -3.41 -6.84
N GLY A 79 -4.89 -2.12 -6.50
CA GLY A 79 -5.75 -1.09 -7.07
C GLY A 79 -5.56 -0.87 -8.57
N TYR A 80 -4.35 -1.08 -9.09
CA TYR A 80 -4.11 -1.02 -10.53
C TYR A 80 -4.71 -2.25 -11.24
N ILE A 81 -4.58 -3.44 -10.65
CA ILE A 81 -5.13 -4.67 -11.23
C ILE A 81 -6.65 -4.63 -11.29
N ASP A 82 -7.31 -4.18 -10.21
CA ASP A 82 -8.77 -4.08 -10.13
C ASP A 82 -9.34 -2.78 -10.76
N GLY A 83 -8.47 -1.83 -11.13
CA GLY A 83 -8.82 -0.59 -11.82
C GLY A 83 -9.22 0.56 -10.90
N THR A 84 -9.36 0.33 -9.59
CA THR A 84 -9.75 1.36 -8.62
C THR A 84 -8.73 2.49 -8.53
N LEU A 85 -7.43 2.18 -8.64
CA LEU A 85 -6.36 3.19 -8.60
C LEU A 85 -6.55 4.24 -9.69
N LEU A 86 -6.70 3.82 -10.94
CA LEU A 86 -6.79 4.76 -12.07
C LEU A 86 -8.05 5.62 -12.00
N THR A 87 -9.17 5.03 -11.58
CA THR A 87 -10.43 5.74 -11.35
C THR A 87 -10.27 6.82 -10.29
N THR A 88 -9.73 6.46 -9.11
CA THR A 88 -9.52 7.43 -8.03
C THR A 88 -8.52 8.52 -8.43
N LEU A 89 -7.42 8.18 -9.10
CA LEU A 89 -6.45 9.18 -9.54
C LEU A 89 -7.10 10.25 -10.45
N LYS A 90 -7.95 9.81 -11.38
CA LYS A 90 -8.67 10.70 -12.29
C LYS A 90 -9.66 11.62 -11.55
N GLU A 91 -10.48 11.05 -10.67
CA GLU A 91 -11.50 11.80 -9.91
C GLU A 91 -10.87 12.82 -8.96
N GLN A 92 -9.85 12.41 -8.20
CA GLN A 92 -9.26 13.27 -7.17
C GLN A 92 -8.42 14.40 -7.78
N THR A 93 -7.74 14.14 -8.90
CA THR A 93 -7.04 15.21 -9.65
C THR A 93 -8.03 16.28 -10.11
N GLN A 94 -9.21 15.90 -10.59
CA GLN A 94 -10.25 16.84 -11.01
C GLN A 94 -10.78 17.66 -9.84
N ASN A 95 -11.04 17.02 -8.69
CA ASN A 95 -11.51 17.72 -7.49
C ASN A 95 -10.46 18.70 -6.96
N TYR A 96 -9.19 18.30 -6.92
CA TYR A 96 -8.11 19.17 -6.46
C TYR A 96 -7.97 20.43 -7.32
N LEU A 97 -8.04 20.29 -8.66
CA LEU A 97 -8.01 21.43 -9.58
C LEU A 97 -9.19 22.38 -9.39
N ALA A 98 -10.35 21.87 -8.93
CA ALA A 98 -11.51 22.70 -8.62
C ALA A 98 -11.37 23.44 -7.28
N GLU A 99 -10.66 22.87 -6.31
CA GLU A 99 -10.63 23.37 -4.93
C GLU A 99 -9.32 24.10 -4.55
N ASN A 100 -8.21 23.91 -5.27
CA ASN A 100 -6.95 24.66 -5.12
C ASN A 100 -6.41 24.73 -3.66
N LEU A 101 -6.55 23.63 -2.91
CA LEU A 101 -6.40 23.61 -1.46
C LEU A 101 -5.49 22.48 -1.00
N ALA A 102 -4.56 22.84 -0.12
CA ALA A 102 -3.81 21.94 0.77
C ALA A 102 -2.50 21.34 0.25
N GLY A 103 -1.51 22.18 -0.10
CA GLY A 103 -0.07 21.95 0.10
C GLY A 103 0.59 20.70 -0.52
N LEU A 104 -0.18 19.84 -1.18
CA LEU A 104 0.19 18.64 -1.89
C LEU A 104 0.01 18.90 -3.37
N SER A 105 0.79 18.24 -4.22
CA SER A 105 0.45 18.17 -5.64
C SER A 105 -0.90 17.44 -5.83
N ALA A 106 -1.57 17.69 -6.96
CA ALA A 106 -2.83 17.00 -7.28
C ALA A 106 -2.63 15.48 -7.32
N GLU A 107 -1.48 15.06 -7.81
CA GLU A 107 -1.02 13.68 -7.87
C GLU A 107 -0.87 13.05 -6.47
N GLU A 108 -0.17 13.73 -5.57
CA GLU A 108 0.04 13.25 -4.19
C GLU A 108 -1.27 13.17 -3.42
N ALA A 109 -2.14 14.18 -3.58
CA ALA A 109 -3.46 14.19 -2.96
C ALA A 109 -4.31 13.01 -3.45
N ALA A 110 -4.27 12.73 -4.76
CA ALA A 110 -5.00 11.64 -5.36
C ALA A 110 -4.51 10.25 -4.88
N VAL A 111 -3.19 10.04 -4.78
CA VAL A 111 -2.61 8.81 -4.23
C VAL A 111 -2.95 8.66 -2.75
N ALA A 112 -2.89 9.73 -1.97
CA ALA A 112 -3.26 9.71 -0.55
C ALA A 112 -4.73 9.36 -0.35
N ALA A 113 -5.62 9.94 -1.16
CA ALA A 113 -7.05 9.64 -1.14
C ALA A 113 -7.31 8.17 -1.50
N PHE A 114 -6.67 7.66 -2.55
CA PHE A 114 -6.75 6.24 -2.91
C PHE A 114 -6.34 5.32 -1.76
N LEU A 115 -5.19 5.57 -1.12
CA LEU A 115 -4.71 4.74 -0.03
C LEU A 115 -5.64 4.80 1.19
N ARG A 116 -6.17 5.99 1.54
CA ARG A 116 -7.12 6.14 2.66
C ARG A 116 -8.41 5.34 2.41
N LEU A 117 -8.97 5.43 1.21
CA LEU A 117 -10.16 4.68 0.83
C LEU A 117 -9.88 3.17 0.89
N ARG A 118 -8.79 2.73 0.26
CA ARG A 118 -8.45 1.31 0.15
C ARG A 118 -8.13 0.67 1.51
N LEU A 119 -7.37 1.35 2.36
CA LEU A 119 -7.07 0.84 3.70
C LEU A 119 -8.32 0.77 4.57
N GLY A 120 -9.22 1.76 4.47
CA GLY A 120 -10.51 1.72 5.16
C GLY A 120 -11.41 0.57 4.72
N GLU A 121 -11.38 0.18 3.44
CA GLU A 121 -12.08 -1.02 2.94
C GLU A 121 -11.48 -2.31 3.49
N LEU A 122 -10.15 -2.44 3.46
CA LEU A 122 -9.43 -3.62 3.94
C LEU A 122 -9.65 -3.83 5.45
N GLU A 123 -9.65 -2.76 6.24
CA GLU A 123 -9.96 -2.83 7.67
C GLU A 123 -11.40 -3.30 7.94
N LYS A 124 -12.38 -2.86 7.15
CA LYS A 124 -13.77 -3.31 7.26
C LYS A 124 -13.89 -4.81 6.95
N GLN A 125 -13.27 -5.25 5.86
CA GLN A 125 -13.26 -6.66 5.46
C GLN A 125 -12.64 -7.56 6.53
N GLN A 126 -11.55 -7.12 7.18
CA GLN A 126 -10.93 -7.86 8.28
C GLN A 126 -11.85 -7.98 9.51
N LYS A 127 -12.57 -6.90 9.86
CA LYS A 127 -13.53 -6.91 10.99
C LYS A 127 -14.74 -7.82 10.71
N GLU A 128 -15.24 -7.80 9.48
CA GLU A 128 -16.35 -8.66 9.05
C GLU A 128 -15.95 -10.15 9.02
N ALA A 129 -14.75 -10.47 8.51
CA ALA A 129 -14.23 -11.83 8.53
C ALA A 129 -14.02 -12.37 9.96
N GLY A 130 -13.46 -11.56 10.86
CA GLY A 130 -13.23 -11.96 12.25
C GLY A 130 -14.51 -12.15 13.08
N SER A 131 -15.57 -11.41 12.78
CA SER A 131 -16.88 -11.57 13.44
C SER A 131 -17.64 -12.82 12.97
N SER A 132 -17.50 -13.20 11.69
CA SER A 132 -18.06 -14.45 11.13
C SER A 132 -17.38 -15.69 11.72
N GLU A 133 -16.06 -15.68 11.89
CA GLU A 133 -15.30 -16.77 12.51
C GLU A 133 -15.56 -16.92 14.02
N ALA A 134 -15.82 -15.81 14.72
CA ALA A 134 -16.19 -15.84 16.14
C ALA A 134 -17.57 -16.49 16.39
N ASN A 135 -18.52 -16.29 15.46
CA ASN A 135 -19.87 -16.86 15.56
C ASN A 135 -19.91 -18.38 15.23
N GLY A 136 -18.92 -18.89 14.48
CA GLY A 136 -18.81 -20.32 14.13
C GLY A 136 -18.22 -21.22 15.22
N LYS A 137 -17.62 -20.66 16.29
CA LYS A 137 -16.94 -21.43 17.35
C LYS A 137 -17.83 -21.79 18.55
N ASN A 138 -19.10 -21.39 18.57
CA ASN A 138 -20.03 -21.66 19.68
C ASN A 138 -20.75 -23.03 19.56
N GLY A 139 -20.08 -24.04 19.02
CA GLY A 139 -20.75 -25.29 18.62
C GLY A 139 -19.87 -26.53 18.50
N ARG A 140 -19.00 -26.81 19.48
CA ARG A 140 -18.66 -28.18 19.98
C ARG A 140 -17.38 -28.14 20.82
N ALA A 141 -17.53 -28.35 22.12
CA ALA A 141 -16.46 -28.82 22.98
C ALA A 141 -16.18 -30.31 22.67
N ARG A 142 -14.94 -30.66 22.32
CA ARG A 142 -14.29 -31.94 22.69
C ARG A 142 -12.78 -31.73 22.87
N SER A 143 -12.29 -32.21 24.01
CA SER A 143 -10.90 -32.19 24.52
C SER A 143 -9.88 -33.01 23.69
N PRO A 144 -8.56 -32.91 23.99
CA PRO A 144 -7.51 -32.93 22.98
C PRO A 144 -6.78 -34.28 22.84
N ARG A 145 -6.06 -34.45 21.73
CA ARG A 145 -4.96 -35.43 21.59
C ARG A 145 -3.75 -34.75 20.94
N ALA A 146 -2.59 -35.14 21.44
CA ALA A 146 -1.29 -34.49 21.31
C ALA A 146 -0.66 -34.55 19.91
N ASP A 147 0.22 -33.58 19.68
CA ASP A 147 1.15 -33.45 18.55
C ASP A 147 2.13 -34.62 18.46
N PRO A 148 2.59 -34.91 17.23
CA PRO A 148 4.03 -34.89 17.03
C PRO A 148 4.41 -34.16 15.73
N PHE A 149 5.51 -33.39 15.81
CA PHE A 149 6.18 -32.63 14.75
C PHE A 149 5.76 -31.15 14.62
N GLY A 150 6.44 -30.33 15.43
CA GLY A 150 6.48 -28.88 15.30
C GLY A 150 7.52 -28.36 14.30
N SER A 151 7.71 -27.04 14.37
CA SER A 151 8.52 -26.11 13.53
C SER A 151 7.73 -25.57 12.33
N SER A 152 7.58 -24.28 12.05
CA SER A 152 8.31 -23.06 12.44
C SER A 152 7.36 -21.88 12.10
N GLU A 153 6.89 -21.08 13.07
CA GLU A 153 7.50 -19.82 13.55
C GLU A 153 7.36 -18.62 12.59
N VAL A 154 6.44 -17.73 12.97
CA VAL A 154 6.49 -16.25 12.99
C VAL A 154 6.88 -15.51 11.70
N LEU A 155 5.89 -14.82 11.12
CA LEU A 155 6.07 -13.48 10.57
C LEU A 155 5.03 -12.53 11.21
N HIS A 156 5.30 -12.16 12.46
CA HIS A 156 4.97 -10.83 12.93
C HIS A 156 6.05 -9.88 12.41
N ASN A 157 5.62 -8.73 11.90
CA ASN A 157 6.21 -7.40 12.09
C ASN A 157 6.23 -6.59 10.79
N GLN A 158 5.12 -5.93 10.50
CA GLN A 158 5.11 -4.71 9.70
C GLN A 158 4.20 -3.72 10.41
N LEU A 159 4.82 -2.83 11.17
CA LEU A 159 4.45 -1.43 11.45
C LEU A 159 5.46 -0.94 12.50
N ASN A 160 6.55 -0.34 12.00
CA ASN A 160 7.41 0.69 12.60
C ASN A 160 8.50 1.07 11.58
#